data_AF-T1BQU2-F1
#
_entry.id   AF-T1BQU2-F1
#
_cell.length_a   1.000
_cell.length_b   1.000
_cell.length_c   1.000
_cell.angle_alpha   90.00
_cell.angle_beta   90.00
_cell.angle_gamma   90.00
#
_symmetry.space_group_name_H-M   'P 1'
#
loop_
_entity.id
_entity.type
_entity.pdbx_description
1 polymer ?
#
loop_
_entity_poly.entity_id
_entity_poly.type
_entity_poly.pdbx_seq_one_letter_code
_entity_poly.pdbx_strand_id
1 'polypeptide(L)'
;MESLRLGTKSTRHDIIQKLQDRGFIQGNPVRPTHLGIGFIQAIKLINSPISKPEMTARLEEDMDRITRKEVSKQDVVNESRDMLTNVLNDFISSRQRIVEVINSSAKKGDTVGTCLEHGTDLIILKNRDSAKIKCTTDGCRIDFYVPANALIKLEEKKCPECS
;
A
#
# COMPACT_ATOMS: atom_id res chain seq x y z
N MET A 1 0.87 -13.85 -9.26
CA MET A 1 1.75 -13.01 -10.12
C MET A 1 1.94 -13.66 -11.48
N GLU A 2 2.45 -14.89 -11.53
CA GLU A 2 2.67 -15.61 -12.80
C GLU A 2 1.42 -15.75 -13.69
N SER A 3 0.28 -16.14 -13.12
CA SER A 3 -0.99 -16.28 -13.85
C SER A 3 -1.46 -15.00 -14.54
N LEU A 4 -1.03 -13.83 -14.03
CA LEU A 4 -1.33 -12.51 -14.59
C LEU A 4 -0.15 -11.91 -15.38
N ARG A 5 0.90 -12.70 -15.64
CA ARG A 5 2.14 -12.26 -16.31
C ARG A 5 2.79 -11.03 -15.65
N LEU A 6 2.73 -10.97 -14.31
CA LEU A 6 3.36 -9.89 -13.54
C LEU A 6 4.76 -10.30 -13.11
N GLY A 7 5.76 -9.66 -13.72
CA GLY A 7 7.16 -9.93 -13.46
C GLY A 7 7.65 -11.28 -14.02
N THR A 8 8.96 -11.36 -14.16
CA THR A 8 9.66 -12.57 -14.60
C THR A 8 10.03 -13.46 -13.41
N LYS A 9 10.50 -14.68 -13.70
CA LYS A 9 11.02 -15.59 -12.66
C LYS A 9 12.07 -14.92 -11.77
N SER A 10 12.87 -14.02 -12.34
CA SER A 10 13.94 -13.30 -11.64
C SER A 10 13.49 -12.04 -10.91
N THR A 11 12.31 -11.47 -11.18
CA THR A 11 11.89 -10.20 -10.54
C THR A 11 10.80 -10.35 -9.49
N ARG A 12 10.10 -11.49 -9.45
CA ARG A 12 8.98 -11.70 -8.50
C ARG A 12 9.40 -11.64 -7.04
N HIS A 13 10.56 -12.21 -6.69
CA HIS A 13 11.06 -12.17 -5.31
C HIS A 13 11.40 -10.74 -4.88
N ASP A 14 12.08 -9.98 -5.74
CA ASP A 14 12.41 -8.58 -5.50
C ASP A 14 11.17 -7.70 -5.38
N ILE A 15 10.12 -7.96 -6.15
CA ILE A 15 8.85 -7.22 -6.03
C ILE A 15 8.23 -7.44 -4.64
N ILE A 16 8.18 -8.69 -4.17
CA ILE A 16 7.63 -9.00 -2.84
C ILE A 16 8.48 -8.34 -1.75
N GLN A 17 9.81 -8.43 -1.85
CA GLN A 17 10.71 -7.79 -0.90
C GLN A 17 10.49 -6.28 -0.83
N LYS A 18 10.41 -5.60 -1.98
CA LYS A 18 10.13 -4.14 -2.05
C LYS A 18 8.79 -3.76 -1.42
N LEU A 19 7.77 -4.61 -1.52
CA LEU A 19 6.47 -4.37 -0.87
C LEU A 19 6.58 -4.50 0.66
N GLN A 20 7.39 -5.45 1.15
CA GLN A 20 7.67 -5.59 2.59
C GLN A 20 8.51 -4.43 3.12
N ASP A 21 9.61 -4.08 2.44
CA ASP A 21 10.53 -3.01 2.86
C ASP A 21 9.82 -1.64 2.94
N ARG A 22 8.83 -1.40 2.07
CA ARG A 22 8.01 -0.19 2.07
C ARG A 22 6.84 -0.24 3.05
N GLY A 23 6.65 -1.36 3.75
CA GLY A 23 5.59 -1.53 4.73
C GLY A 23 4.18 -1.61 4.12
N PHE A 24 4.04 -2.00 2.84
CA PHE A 24 2.72 -2.22 2.22
C PHE A 24 2.14 -3.60 2.55
N ILE A 25 3.00 -4.57 2.81
CA ILE A 25 2.63 -5.93 3.23
C ILE A 25 3.50 -6.36 4.41
N GLN A 26 3.00 -7.30 5.22
CA GLN A 26 3.71 -7.83 6.37
C GLN A 26 3.33 -9.28 6.68
N GLY A 27 4.19 -9.96 7.46
CA GLY A 27 3.94 -11.28 8.01
C GLY A 27 4.13 -12.46 7.04
N ASN A 28 3.96 -13.67 7.59
CA ASN A 28 3.92 -14.93 6.87
C ASN A 28 2.79 -15.80 7.49
N PRO A 29 1.65 -16.03 6.80
CA PRO A 29 1.36 -15.65 5.41
C PRO A 29 1.28 -14.13 5.21
N VAL A 30 1.61 -13.68 4.01
CA VAL A 30 1.65 -12.25 3.64
C VAL A 30 0.26 -11.63 3.75
N ARG A 31 0.17 -10.49 4.43
CA ARG A 31 -1.07 -9.70 4.57
C ARG A 31 -0.81 -8.22 4.25
N PRO A 32 -1.79 -7.51 3.67
CA PRO A 32 -1.65 -6.06 3.44
C PRO A 32 -1.67 -5.29 4.76
N THR A 33 -0.92 -4.19 4.82
CA THR A 33 -0.99 -3.22 5.93
C THR A 33 -2.05 -2.15 5.65
N HIS A 34 -2.45 -1.36 6.65
CA HIS A 34 -3.34 -0.21 6.41
C HIS A 34 -2.74 0.81 5.44
N LEU A 35 -1.41 1.01 5.47
CA LEU A 35 -0.71 1.82 4.48
C LEU A 35 -0.89 1.25 3.08
N GLY A 36 -0.68 -0.06 2.91
CA GLY A 36 -0.87 -0.75 1.62
C GLY A 36 -2.31 -0.66 1.11
N ILE A 37 -3.30 -0.85 2.00
CA ILE A 37 -4.73 -0.73 1.68
C ILE A 37 -5.07 0.70 1.25
N GLY A 38 -4.66 1.70 2.03
CA GLY A 38 -4.90 3.10 1.71
C GLY A 38 -4.27 3.54 0.40
N PHE A 39 -3.03 3.11 0.17
CA PHE A 39 -2.31 3.39 -1.07
C PHE A 39 -3.02 2.80 -2.29
N ILE A 40 -3.40 1.52 -2.26
CA ILE A 40 -4.07 0.91 -3.41
C ILE A 40 -5.48 1.47 -3.62
N GLN A 41 -6.19 1.86 -2.56
CA GLN A 41 -7.48 2.55 -2.69
C GLN A 41 -7.32 3.91 -3.37
N ALA A 42 -6.33 4.71 -2.95
CA ALA A 42 -6.04 5.99 -3.58
C ALA A 42 -5.72 5.85 -5.08
N ILE A 43 -4.94 4.84 -5.45
CA ILE A 43 -4.62 4.55 -6.86
C ILE A 43 -5.87 4.11 -7.63
N LYS A 44 -6.71 3.24 -7.07
CA LYS A 44 -7.93 2.75 -7.72
C LYS A 44 -8.94 3.86 -8.01
N LEU A 45 -8.99 4.92 -7.19
CA LEU A 45 -9.89 6.06 -7.41
C LEU A 45 -9.59 6.83 -8.70
N ILE A 46 -8.34 6.79 -9.16
CA ILE A 46 -7.93 7.45 -10.40
C ILE A 46 -8.42 6.65 -11.62
N ASN A 47 -8.77 5.37 -11.43
CA ASN A 47 -9.15 4.43 -12.50
C ASN A 47 -8.16 4.41 -13.68
N SER A 48 -6.88 4.63 -13.38
CA SER A 48 -5.82 4.70 -14.38
C SER A 48 -5.31 3.30 -14.73
N PRO A 49 -4.82 3.05 -15.96
CA PRO A 49 -4.27 1.76 -16.38
C PRO A 49 -3.17 1.22 -15.47
N ILE A 50 -2.42 2.08 -14.76
CA ILE A 50 -1.37 1.65 -13.82
C ILE A 50 -1.91 0.85 -12.62
N SER A 51 -3.20 0.96 -12.33
CA SER A 51 -3.87 0.21 -11.25
C SER A 51 -4.26 -1.22 -11.65
N LYS A 52 -4.02 -1.59 -12.90
CA LYS A 52 -4.52 -2.79 -13.57
C LYS A 52 -3.35 -3.67 -14.01
N PRO A 53 -3.42 -5.00 -13.83
CA PRO A 53 -2.32 -5.90 -14.20
C PRO A 53 -2.00 -5.88 -15.70
N GLU A 54 -2.96 -5.55 -16.54
CA GLU A 54 -2.87 -5.54 -18.00
C GLU A 54 -1.78 -4.59 -18.51
N MET A 55 -1.63 -3.40 -17.90
CA MET A 55 -0.58 -2.45 -18.28
C MET A 55 0.82 -3.01 -18.00
N THR A 56 1.04 -3.63 -16.84
CA THR A 56 2.33 -4.24 -16.49
C THR A 56 2.62 -5.46 -17.38
N ALA A 57 1.62 -6.32 -17.61
CA ALA A 57 1.76 -7.48 -18.49
C ALA A 57 2.13 -7.07 -19.92
N ARG A 58 1.57 -5.96 -20.42
CA ARG A 58 1.92 -5.41 -21.73
C ARG A 58 3.40 -4.99 -21.81
N LEU A 59 3.90 -4.29 -20.79
CA LEU A 59 5.31 -3.89 -20.74
C LEU A 59 6.26 -5.10 -20.72
N GLU A 60 5.93 -6.15 -19.97
CA GLU A 60 6.71 -7.40 -19.96
C GLU A 60 6.68 -8.08 -21.34
N GLU A 61 5.52 -8.10 -22.02
CA GLU A 61 5.39 -8.64 -23.38
C GLU A 61 6.20 -7.84 -24.40
N ASP A 62 6.20 -6.51 -24.32
CA ASP A 62 6.98 -5.67 -25.23
C ASP A 62 8.49 -5.90 -25.06
N MET A 63 8.96 -6.15 -23.83
CA MET A 63 10.35 -6.54 -23.58
C MET A 63 10.70 -7.91 -24.17
N ASP A 64 9.77 -8.88 -24.12
CA ASP A 64 9.94 -10.18 -24.77
C ASP A 64 9.99 -10.04 -26.31
N ARG A 65 9.14 -9.18 -26.89
CA ARG A 65 9.10 -8.90 -28.34
C ARG A 65 10.41 -8.28 -28.83
N ILE A 66 11.06 -7.42 -28.04
CA ILE A 66 12.41 -6.91 -28.35
C ILE A 66 13.41 -8.07 -28.45
N THR A 67 13.36 -9.01 -27.50
CA THR A 67 14.26 -10.17 -27.47
C THR A 67 14.06 -11.07 -28.69
N ARG A 68 12.81 -11.20 -29.16
CA ARG A 68 12.45 -11.93 -30.39
C ARG A 68 12.69 -11.13 -31.69
N LYS A 69 13.18 -9.89 -31.60
CA LYS A 69 13.39 -8.96 -32.72
C LYS A 69 12.11 -8.62 -33.50
N GLU A 70 10.95 -8.71 -32.86
CA GLU A 70 9.64 -8.40 -33.44
C GLU A 70 9.35 -6.89 -33.41
N VAL A 71 9.98 -6.16 -32.49
CA VAL A 71 9.88 -4.70 -32.33
C VAL A 71 11.24 -4.10 -32.02
N SER A 72 11.43 -2.83 -32.39
CA SER A 72 12.64 -2.13 -32.01
C SER A 72 12.57 -1.66 -30.55
N LYS A 73 13.73 -1.54 -29.91
CA LYS A 73 13.84 -0.92 -28.59
C LYS A 73 13.27 0.50 -28.58
N GLN A 74 13.45 1.25 -29.68
CA GLN A 74 12.99 2.63 -29.76
C GLN A 74 11.47 2.72 -29.74
N ASP A 75 10.78 1.83 -30.45
CA ASP A 75 9.32 1.80 -30.52
C ASP A 75 8.72 1.51 -29.14
N VAL A 76 9.25 0.49 -28.45
CA VAL A 76 8.79 0.13 -27.09
C VAL A 76 9.06 1.25 -26.07
N VAL A 77 10.20 1.94 -26.17
CA VAL A 77 10.49 3.07 -25.30
C VAL A 77 9.52 4.23 -25.55
N ASN A 78 9.17 4.50 -26.80
CA ASN A 78 8.20 5.54 -27.14
C ASN A 78 6.80 5.18 -26.63
N GLU A 79 6.33 3.95 -26.88
CA GLU A 79 5.05 3.43 -26.36
C GLU A 79 4.99 3.53 -24.82
N SER A 80 6.06 3.10 -24.14
CA SER A 80 6.16 3.17 -22.68
C SER A 80 6.08 4.61 -22.15
N ARG A 81 6.69 5.58 -22.87
CA ARG A 81 6.63 7.00 -22.51
C ARG A 81 5.23 7.56 -22.65
N ASP A 82 4.52 7.20 -23.71
CA ASP A 82 3.15 7.66 -23.94
C ASP A 82 2.21 7.09 -22.87
N MET A 83 2.34 5.79 -22.56
CA MET A 83 1.59 5.16 -21.47
C MET A 83 1.86 5.85 -20.12
N LEU A 84 3.13 6.10 -19.80
CA LEU A 84 3.50 6.78 -18.55
C LEU A 84 2.96 8.23 -18.52
N THR A 85 3.01 8.95 -19.63
CA THR A 85 2.51 10.32 -19.72
C THR A 85 1.02 10.38 -19.44
N ASN A 86 0.24 9.44 -20.00
CA ASN A 86 -1.20 9.34 -19.74
C ASN A 86 -1.48 9.11 -18.25
N VAL A 87 -0.76 8.16 -17.63
CA VAL A 87 -0.89 7.91 -16.20
C VAL A 87 -0.55 9.14 -15.38
N LEU A 88 0.55 9.84 -15.69
CA LEU A 88 0.94 11.04 -14.95
C LEU A 88 -0.10 12.16 -15.05
N ASN A 89 -0.73 12.33 -16.21
CA ASN A 89 -1.82 13.29 -16.39
C ASN A 89 -3.03 12.94 -15.50
N ASP A 90 -3.41 11.66 -15.42
CA ASP A 90 -4.48 11.21 -14.54
C ASP A 90 -4.16 11.53 -13.07
N PHE A 91 -2.91 11.28 -12.65
CA PHE A 91 -2.46 11.57 -11.28
C PHE A 91 -2.46 13.07 -10.97
N ILE A 92 -1.97 13.91 -11.89
CA ILE A 92 -1.94 15.36 -11.71
C ILE A 92 -3.36 15.90 -11.55
N SER A 93 -4.30 15.44 -12.38
CA SER A 93 -5.72 15.86 -12.32
C SER A 93 -6.41 15.51 -11.00
N SER A 94 -5.91 14.48 -10.30
CA SER A 94 -6.53 13.92 -9.08
C SER A 94 -5.66 14.05 -7.83
N ARG A 95 -4.57 14.85 -7.89
CA ARG A 95 -3.56 14.98 -6.83
C ARG A 95 -4.14 15.21 -5.44
N GLN A 96 -5.07 16.16 -5.31
CA GLN A 96 -5.68 16.52 -4.03
C GLN A 96 -6.42 15.32 -3.39
N ARG A 97 -7.27 14.65 -4.18
CA ARG A 97 -8.03 13.48 -3.76
C ARG A 97 -7.13 12.32 -3.34
N ILE A 98 -6.04 12.09 -4.06
CA ILE A 98 -5.05 11.05 -3.74
C ILE A 98 -4.42 11.33 -2.37
N VAL A 99 -3.98 12.57 -2.12
CA VAL A 99 -3.37 12.97 -0.85
C VAL A 99 -4.35 12.80 0.31
N GLU A 100 -5.61 13.21 0.14
CA GLU A 100 -6.66 13.04 1.16
C GLU A 100 -6.92 11.57 1.51
N VAL A 101 -6.99 10.69 0.51
CA VAL A 101 -7.26 9.25 0.72
C VAL A 101 -6.08 8.54 1.37
N ILE A 102 -4.85 8.87 0.96
CA ILE A 102 -3.64 8.32 1.58
C ILE A 102 -3.53 8.79 3.04
N ASN A 103 -3.73 10.09 3.29
CA ASN A 103 -3.64 10.65 4.63
C ASN A 103 -4.73 10.13 5.57
N SER A 104 -5.97 10.00 5.08
CA SER A 104 -7.06 9.43 5.89
C SER A 104 -6.82 7.95 6.23
N SER A 105 -6.28 7.18 5.30
CA SER A 105 -5.95 5.77 5.53
C SER A 105 -4.74 5.60 6.45
N ALA A 106 -3.71 6.45 6.32
CA ALA A 106 -2.55 6.44 7.20
C ALA A 106 -2.92 6.87 8.63
N LYS A 107 -3.81 7.86 8.78
CA LYS A 107 -4.31 8.32 10.09
C LYS A 107 -5.17 7.29 10.80
N LYS A 108 -5.86 6.39 10.07
CA LYS A 108 -6.69 5.35 10.68
C LYS A 108 -5.88 4.35 11.51
N GLY A 109 -4.57 4.23 11.28
CA GLY A 109 -3.69 3.35 12.05
C GLY A 109 -4.16 1.89 12.09
N ASP A 110 -3.45 1.04 12.82
CA ASP A 110 -4.00 -0.25 13.25
C ASP A 110 -5.00 0.05 14.39
N THR A 111 -6.31 -0.07 14.16
CA THR A 111 -7.33 0.12 15.21
C THR A 111 -7.25 -1.02 16.23
N VAL A 112 -6.84 -0.71 17.45
CA VAL A 112 -6.68 -1.69 18.55
C VAL A 112 -8.03 -2.09 19.14
N GLY A 113 -8.96 -1.15 19.17
CA GLY A 113 -10.26 -1.30 19.80
C GLY A 113 -10.90 0.07 20.06
N THR A 114 -12.00 0.08 20.78
CA THR A 114 -12.71 1.30 21.16
C THR A 114 -12.21 1.82 22.50
N CYS A 115 -12.06 3.14 22.60
CA CYS A 115 -11.78 3.84 23.84
C CYS A 115 -12.96 3.70 24.79
N LEU A 116 -12.74 3.15 25.99
CA LEU A 116 -13.79 2.98 26.99
C LEU A 116 -14.34 4.31 27.53
N GLU A 117 -13.56 5.39 27.46
CA GLU A 117 -13.98 6.73 27.94
C GLU A 117 -14.81 7.50 26.90
N HIS A 118 -14.53 7.34 25.60
CA HIS A 118 -15.07 8.21 24.55
C HIS A 118 -15.83 7.44 23.46
N GLY A 119 -15.79 6.11 23.45
CA GLY A 119 -16.39 5.27 22.41
C GLY A 119 -15.73 5.38 21.02
N THR A 120 -14.62 6.10 20.90
CA THR A 120 -13.89 6.33 19.63
C THR A 120 -12.72 5.36 19.46
N ASP A 121 -12.21 5.21 18.24
CA ASP A 121 -11.17 4.24 17.92
C ASP A 121 -9.82 4.58 18.59
N LEU A 122 -9.17 3.56 19.15
CA LEU A 122 -7.77 3.57 19.59
C LEU A 122 -6.88 3.16 18.43
N ILE A 123 -5.92 4.00 18.07
CA ILE A 123 -5.03 3.80 16.92
C ILE A 123 -3.59 3.55 17.38
N ILE A 124 -2.88 2.64 16.71
CA ILE A 124 -1.43 2.51 16.85
C ILE A 124 -0.74 3.40 15.82
N LEU A 125 0.10 4.31 16.31
CA LEU A 125 1.03 5.11 15.54
C LEU A 125 2.43 4.50 15.68
N LYS A 126 3.02 4.03 14.58
CA LYS A 126 4.39 3.51 14.56
C LYS A 126 5.33 4.55 13.92
N ASN A 127 6.38 4.92 14.65
CA ASN A 127 7.55 5.64 14.17
C ASN A 127 8.74 4.66 14.07
N ARG A 128 9.88 5.13 13.51
CA ARG A 128 11.11 4.31 13.41
C ARG A 128 11.57 3.75 14.76
N ASP A 129 11.48 4.56 15.82
CA ASP A 129 12.08 4.24 17.13
C ASP A 129 11.04 4.15 18.27
N SER A 130 9.75 4.30 17.97
CA SER A 130 8.70 4.21 18.99
C SER A 130 7.36 3.84 18.37
N ALA A 131 6.55 3.08 19.11
CA ALA A 131 5.14 2.91 18.81
C ALA A 131 4.32 3.59 19.89
N LYS A 132 3.13 4.08 19.55
CA LYS A 132 2.24 4.76 20.49
C LYS A 132 0.80 4.35 20.24
N ILE A 133 0.04 4.09 21.28
CA ILE A 133 -1.40 3.85 21.22
C ILE A 133 -2.09 5.12 21.69
N LYS A 134 -2.83 5.78 20.78
CA LYS A 134 -3.56 7.03 21.07
C LYS A 134 -5.04 6.85 20.76
N CYS A 135 -5.90 7.47 21.55
CA CYS A 135 -7.29 7.69 21.17
C CYS A 135 -7.41 8.72 20.03
N THR A 136 -8.37 8.52 19.12
CA THR A 136 -8.64 9.44 18.00
C THR A 136 -9.14 10.81 18.48
N THR A 137 -9.77 10.89 19.65
CA THR A 137 -10.27 12.15 20.22
C THR A 137 -9.11 12.98 20.82
N ASP A 138 -8.98 14.23 20.40
CA ASP A 138 -8.00 15.16 20.97
C ASP A 138 -8.35 15.50 22.43
N GLY A 139 -7.35 15.42 23.32
CA GLY A 139 -7.51 15.64 24.76
C GLY A 139 -7.82 14.39 25.58
N CYS A 140 -7.96 13.22 24.97
CA CYS A 140 -8.11 11.96 25.70
C CYS A 140 -6.80 11.59 26.44
N ARG A 141 -6.93 11.03 27.65
CA ARG A 141 -5.80 10.61 28.51
C ARG A 141 -5.11 9.34 28.02
N ILE A 142 -5.74 8.59 27.13
CA ILE A 142 -5.20 7.34 26.59
C ILE A 142 -4.13 7.67 25.55
N ASP A 143 -2.88 7.63 26.03
CA ASP A 143 -1.69 7.94 25.24
C ASP A 143 -0.49 7.10 25.72
N PHE A 144 -0.43 5.84 25.30
CA PHE A 144 0.54 4.86 25.79
C PHE A 144 1.73 4.72 24.85
N TYR A 145 2.94 4.82 25.37
CA TYR A 145 4.15 4.46 24.63
C TYR A 145 4.36 2.96 24.64
N VAL A 146 4.66 2.41 23.46
CA VAL A 146 4.99 1.01 23.26
C VAL A 146 6.45 0.92 22.80
N PRO A 147 7.26 0.01 23.37
CA PRO A 147 8.64 -0.20 22.95
C PRO A 147 8.72 -0.47 21.44
N ALA A 148 9.73 0.08 20.76
CA ALA A 148 9.92 -0.06 19.32
C ALA A 148 9.96 -1.52 18.85
N ASN A 149 10.50 -2.40 19.70
CA ASN A 149 10.69 -3.82 19.41
C ASN A 149 9.47 -4.67 19.81
N ALA A 150 8.38 -4.07 20.29
CA ALA A 150 7.20 -4.82 20.66
C ALA A 150 6.49 -5.33 19.41
N LEU A 151 6.33 -6.66 19.33
CA LEU A 151 5.51 -7.31 18.32
C LEU A 151 4.03 -7.10 18.66
N ILE A 152 3.46 -5.98 18.22
CA ILE A 152 2.03 -5.73 18.34
C ILE A 152 1.32 -6.47 17.19
N LYS A 153 0.64 -7.56 17.53
CA LYS A 153 -0.18 -8.33 16.59
C LYS A 153 -1.63 -8.23 17.03
N LEU A 154 -2.44 -7.53 16.22
CA LEU A 154 -3.89 -7.49 16.45
C LEU A 154 -4.48 -8.85 16.10
N GLU A 155 -5.26 -9.40 17.01
CA GLU A 155 -6.12 -10.55 16.74
C GLU A 155 -7.53 -10.06 16.39
N GLU A 156 -8.25 -10.83 15.56
CA GLU A 156 -9.65 -10.54 15.22
C GLU A 156 -10.61 -10.81 16.39
N LYS A 157 -10.12 -11.47 17.45
CA LYS A 157 -10.88 -11.75 18.67
C LYS A 157 -10.92 -10.51 19.55
N LYS A 158 -12.13 -10.07 19.91
CA LYS A 158 -12.31 -9.04 20.95
C LYS A 158 -11.91 -9.64 22.31
N CYS A 159 -11.23 -8.83 23.12
CA CYS A 159 -10.87 -9.19 24.49
C CYS A 159 -12.16 -9.40 25.31
N PRO A 160 -12.38 -10.57 25.93
CA PRO A 160 -13.60 -10.87 26.68
C PRO A 160 -13.75 -10.02 27.95
N GLU A 161 -12.65 -9.52 28.51
CA GLU A 161 -12.63 -8.64 29.69
C GLU A 161 -12.84 -7.15 29.34
N CYS A 162 -12.59 -6.79 28.08
CA CYS A 162 -12.54 -5.41 27.60
C CYS A 162 -13.76 -5.06 26.72
N SER A 163 -14.75 -5.95 26.66
CA SER A 163 -15.94 -5.85 25.80
C SER A 163 -17.05 -5.03 26.43
#